data_AF-A0A315ALR6-F1
#
_entry.id   AF-A0A315ALR6-F1
#
_cell.length_a   1.000
_cell.length_b   1.000
_cell.length_c   1.000
_cell.angle_alpha   90.00
_cell.angle_beta   90.00
_cell.angle_gamma   90.00
#
_symmetry.space_group_name_H-M   'P 1'
#
loop_
_entity.id
_entity.type
_entity.pdbx_description
1 polymer ?
#
loop_
_entity_poly.entity_id
_entity_poly.type
_entity_poly.pdbx_seq_one_letter_code
_entity_poly.pdbx_strand_id
1 'polypeptide(L)'
;MEFFGKIFRIDMNHFLSGKTLDTANKLLATLDQLLSVATDKYSAIEEHELRGLCSRVKSARSGFPFVMEEVPCQKVDRLGSVLLGPVFTSQPYPWPMDDNAEPMAPLCQLDTALFPVQMDAVEGLVQVWLSQSGDQQGEALVRVIPSAEADASLLTPVIPYESDIEVLLPDAAEWLRDFHSELKPSKNQFITEAALKLGHASADALEDTDWDEWIRLAEIYGDTYGDDVVMCSQITGFAESRIYCTTTLDQQNAVAKLEKLKKKLLEKSTPEDAAVIALLHDVCSAYEAWRDCCGKDEYPCFLGTFHHIQYAADDRDPPLLCFESIGLREWGDGGNAQVFYSKEKGFSFDWSCS
;
A
#
# COMPACT_ATOMS: atom_id res chain seq x y z
N MET A 1 -41.20 4.59 8.77
CA MET A 1 -40.75 4.46 7.37
C MET A 1 -39.26 4.20 7.45
N GLU A 2 -38.89 2.95 7.75
CA GLU A 2 -37.51 2.57 8.06
C GLU A 2 -36.84 2.04 6.81
N PHE A 3 -36.11 2.91 6.12
CA PHE A 3 -35.17 2.51 5.07
C PHE A 3 -33.84 2.14 5.73
N PHE A 4 -33.78 0.97 6.38
CA PHE A 4 -32.50 0.32 6.61
C PHE A 4 -32.02 -0.23 5.28
N GLY A 5 -31.21 0.56 4.59
CA GLY A 5 -30.55 0.15 3.36
C GLY A 5 -29.71 -1.08 3.63
N LYS A 6 -30.03 -2.19 2.96
CA LYS A 6 -29.07 -3.27 2.75
C LYS A 6 -27.98 -2.78 1.80
N ILE A 7 -27.05 -2.00 2.34
CA ILE A 7 -25.73 -1.84 1.73
C ILE A 7 -25.22 -3.26 1.53
N PHE A 8 -24.83 -3.60 0.31
CA PHE A 8 -24.15 -4.85 0.01
C PHE A 8 -22.75 -4.80 0.63
N ARG A 9 -22.67 -4.98 1.95
CA ARG A 9 -21.41 -5.30 2.64
C ARG A 9 -20.82 -6.51 1.92
N ILE A 10 -19.64 -6.34 1.34
CA ILE A 10 -18.84 -7.46 0.90
C ILE A 10 -18.58 -8.29 2.16
N ASP A 11 -19.16 -9.49 2.19
CA ASP A 11 -19.19 -10.29 3.41
C ASP A 11 -17.75 -10.67 3.81
N MET A 12 -17.36 -10.40 5.06
CA MET A 12 -15.99 -10.70 5.53
C MET A 12 -15.65 -12.19 5.37
N ASN A 13 -16.67 -13.04 5.34
CA ASN A 13 -16.59 -14.46 5.04
C ASN A 13 -15.97 -14.80 3.67
N HIS A 14 -15.84 -13.82 2.75
CA HIS A 14 -15.20 -14.05 1.44
C HIS A 14 -13.67 -13.95 1.45
N PHE A 15 -13.07 -13.35 2.48
CA PHE A 15 -11.63 -13.03 2.49
C PHE A 15 -10.84 -13.65 3.64
N LEU A 16 -11.45 -13.86 4.81
CA LEU A 16 -10.81 -14.63 5.89
C LEU A 16 -11.06 -16.13 5.64
N SER A 17 -10.00 -16.90 5.36
CA SER A 17 -10.12 -18.33 5.07
C SER A 17 -10.15 -19.20 6.35
N GLY A 18 -11.10 -20.14 6.41
CA GLY A 18 -11.18 -21.23 7.41
C GLY A 18 -10.71 -20.87 8.82
N LYS A 19 -9.56 -21.45 9.22
CA LYS A 19 -8.95 -21.28 10.56
C LYS A 19 -8.85 -19.82 11.00
N THR A 20 -8.55 -18.91 10.09
CA THR A 20 -8.41 -17.48 10.39
C THR A 20 -9.75 -16.87 10.79
N LEU A 21 -10.81 -17.13 10.02
CA LEU A 21 -12.17 -16.68 10.30
C LEU A 21 -12.69 -17.28 11.62
N ASP A 22 -12.45 -18.57 11.85
CA ASP A 22 -12.79 -19.25 13.11
C ASP A 22 -12.10 -18.59 14.32
N THR A 23 -10.84 -18.19 14.15
CA THR A 23 -10.04 -17.55 15.21
C THR A 23 -10.52 -16.12 15.49
N ALA A 24 -10.83 -15.34 14.45
CA ALA A 24 -11.44 -14.01 14.59
C ALA A 24 -12.79 -14.09 15.31
N ASN A 25 -13.68 -14.98 14.85
CA ASN A 25 -15.01 -15.16 15.41
C ASN A 25 -14.95 -15.64 16.87
N LYS A 26 -13.99 -16.51 17.22
CA LYS A 26 -13.76 -16.94 18.60
C LYS A 26 -13.35 -15.75 19.49
N LEU A 27 -12.41 -14.92 19.03
CA LEU A 27 -11.96 -13.73 19.78
C LEU A 27 -13.09 -12.71 19.96
N LEU A 28 -13.87 -12.43 18.91
CA LEU A 28 -15.03 -11.54 19.00
C LEU A 28 -16.08 -12.06 19.99
N ALA A 29 -16.40 -13.36 19.93
CA ALA A 29 -17.38 -13.97 20.83
C ALA A 29 -16.94 -13.94 22.30
N THR A 30 -15.66 -14.17 22.61
CA THR A 30 -15.16 -14.08 23.99
C THR A 30 -15.06 -12.65 24.49
N LEU A 31 -14.73 -11.68 23.63
CA LEU A 31 -14.75 -10.26 23.97
C LEU A 31 -16.16 -9.73 24.23
N ASP A 32 -17.14 -10.08 23.40
CA ASP A 32 -18.54 -9.67 23.61
C ASP A 32 -19.11 -10.28 24.91
N GLN A 33 -18.74 -11.52 25.25
CA GLN A 33 -19.06 -12.11 26.57
C GLN A 33 -18.39 -11.36 27.72
N LEU A 34 -17.09 -11.05 27.63
CA LEU A 34 -16.38 -10.29 28.67
C LEU A 34 -16.98 -8.89 28.87
N LEU A 35 -17.32 -8.19 27.78
CA LEU A 35 -18.01 -6.90 27.80
C LEU A 35 -19.35 -6.98 28.55
N SER A 36 -20.13 -8.03 28.33
CA SER A 36 -21.43 -8.21 29.00
C SER A 36 -21.34 -8.46 30.52
N VAL A 37 -20.16 -8.86 31.03
CA VAL A 37 -19.91 -9.06 32.46
C VAL A 37 -19.19 -7.85 33.08
N ALA A 38 -18.42 -7.11 32.28
CA ALA A 38 -17.70 -5.91 32.70
C ALA A 38 -18.64 -4.80 33.19
N THR A 39 -19.77 -4.60 32.51
CA THR A 39 -20.77 -3.55 32.82
C THR A 39 -21.38 -3.65 34.21
N ASP A 40 -21.41 -4.86 34.79
CA ASP A 40 -22.26 -5.15 35.95
C ASP A 40 -21.50 -5.19 37.28
N LYS A 41 -20.19 -5.52 37.27
CA LYS A 41 -19.42 -5.77 38.51
C LYS A 41 -17.97 -5.28 38.53
N TYR A 42 -17.30 -5.10 37.39
CA TYR A 42 -15.83 -4.98 37.35
C TYR A 42 -15.35 -3.70 36.66
N SER A 43 -15.42 -2.56 37.36
CA SER A 43 -14.91 -1.26 36.88
C SER A 43 -13.40 -1.19 36.59
N ALA A 44 -12.65 -2.26 36.90
CA ALA A 44 -11.26 -2.44 36.52
C ALA A 44 -11.07 -2.97 35.08
N ILE A 45 -12.18 -3.33 34.39
CA ILE A 45 -12.20 -3.66 32.97
C ILE A 45 -12.54 -2.37 32.22
N GLU A 46 -11.56 -1.79 31.52
CA GLU A 46 -11.74 -0.56 30.76
C GLU A 46 -12.54 -0.85 29.47
N GLU A 47 -13.85 -0.63 29.52
CA GLU A 47 -14.80 -0.91 28.42
C GLU A 47 -14.35 -0.32 27.08
N HIS A 48 -13.77 0.89 27.10
CA HIS A 48 -13.22 1.56 25.93
C HIS A 48 -12.10 0.75 25.25
N GLU A 49 -11.18 0.15 26.02
CA GLU A 49 -10.08 -0.64 25.46
C GLU A 49 -10.58 -1.94 24.83
N LEU A 50 -11.55 -2.60 25.48
CA LEU A 50 -12.20 -3.78 24.92
C LEU A 50 -12.97 -3.46 23.63
N ARG A 51 -13.70 -2.33 23.59
CA ARG A 51 -14.38 -1.87 22.37
C ARG A 51 -13.39 -1.51 21.26
N GLY A 52 -12.25 -0.91 21.60
CA GLY A 52 -11.15 -0.66 20.67
C GLY A 52 -10.59 -1.96 20.07
N LEU A 53 -10.36 -2.97 20.89
CA LEU A 53 -9.92 -4.29 20.44
C LEU A 53 -10.97 -4.98 19.55
N CYS A 54 -12.26 -4.97 19.96
CA CYS A 54 -13.36 -5.48 19.12
C CYS A 54 -13.43 -4.76 17.77
N SER A 55 -13.31 -3.43 17.76
CA SER A 55 -13.33 -2.62 16.54
C SER A 55 -12.20 -3.01 15.61
N ARG A 56 -10.97 -3.15 16.12
CA ARG A 56 -9.80 -3.56 15.32
C ARG A 56 -9.90 -4.98 14.77
N VAL A 57 -10.45 -5.93 15.52
CA VAL A 57 -10.68 -7.30 15.01
C VAL A 57 -11.81 -7.32 13.97
N LYS A 58 -12.84 -6.47 14.12
CA LYS A 58 -13.89 -6.26 13.11
C LYS A 58 -13.40 -5.50 11.87
N SER A 59 -12.38 -4.64 12.00
CA SER A 59 -11.76 -3.92 10.89
C SER A 59 -10.75 -4.74 10.10
N ALA A 60 -10.27 -5.86 10.66
CA ALA A 60 -9.29 -6.71 10.00
C ALA A 60 -9.80 -7.26 8.66
N ARG A 61 -8.94 -7.28 7.65
CA ARG A 61 -9.17 -7.79 6.31
C ARG A 61 -7.99 -8.66 5.89
N SER A 62 -8.24 -9.55 4.93
CA SER A 62 -7.12 -10.13 4.16
C SER A 62 -6.69 -9.18 3.06
N GLY A 63 -5.41 -9.22 2.73
CA GLY A 63 -4.82 -8.57 1.57
C GLY A 63 -3.75 -9.44 0.95
N PHE A 64 -3.37 -9.08 -0.27
CA PHE A 64 -2.38 -9.76 -1.09
C PHE A 64 -1.26 -8.75 -1.43
N PRO A 65 -0.09 -8.82 -0.78
CA PRO A 65 1.04 -7.95 -1.11
C PRO A 65 1.48 -8.16 -2.55
N PHE A 66 1.97 -7.10 -3.18
CA PHE A 66 2.49 -7.18 -4.55
C PHE A 66 3.81 -7.96 -4.57
N VAL A 67 3.96 -8.86 -5.53
CA VAL A 67 5.28 -9.39 -5.92
C VAL A 67 5.82 -8.45 -6.99
N MET A 68 6.95 -7.81 -6.70
CA MET A 68 7.53 -6.76 -7.55
C MET A 68 8.94 -7.12 -7.99
N GLU A 69 9.30 -6.67 -9.19
CA GLU A 69 10.66 -6.64 -9.70
C GLU A 69 11.04 -5.21 -10.10
N GLU A 70 12.29 -4.82 -9.85
CA GLU A 70 12.82 -3.55 -10.34
C GLU A 70 13.26 -3.72 -11.80
N VAL A 71 12.66 -2.94 -12.70
CA VAL A 71 13.00 -2.94 -14.12
C VAL A 71 13.32 -1.54 -14.62
N PRO A 72 14.23 -1.40 -15.59
CA PRO A 72 14.35 -0.19 -16.39
C PRO A 72 12.99 0.31 -16.89
N CYS A 73 12.71 1.59 -16.68
CA CYS A 73 11.55 2.29 -17.21
C CYS A 73 11.31 2.10 -18.72
N GLN A 74 12.36 1.97 -19.54
CA GLN A 74 12.22 1.69 -20.98
C GLN A 74 11.90 0.22 -21.30
N LYS A 75 11.94 -0.67 -20.30
CA LYS A 75 11.67 -2.12 -20.41
C LYS A 75 10.44 -2.56 -19.61
N VAL A 76 9.81 -1.66 -18.85
CA VAL A 76 8.60 -2.00 -18.09
C VAL A 76 7.48 -2.40 -19.05
N ASP A 77 6.73 -3.44 -18.69
CA ASP A 77 5.54 -3.83 -19.44
C ASP A 77 4.42 -2.82 -19.17
N ARG A 78 4.31 -1.86 -20.07
CA ARG A 78 3.28 -0.81 -20.03
C ARG A 78 1.86 -1.35 -20.25
N LEU A 79 1.68 -2.62 -20.63
CA LEU A 79 0.38 -3.31 -20.64
C LEU A 79 0.12 -4.12 -19.37
N GLY A 80 1.15 -4.38 -18.56
CA GLY A 80 1.05 -5.12 -17.31
C GLY A 80 0.75 -4.25 -16.08
N SER A 81 0.97 -4.82 -14.90
CA SER A 81 0.83 -4.11 -13.62
C SER A 81 2.14 -3.38 -13.26
N VAL A 82 2.06 -2.09 -12.92
CA VAL A 82 3.20 -1.21 -12.67
C VAL A 82 2.90 -0.26 -11.51
N LEU A 83 3.88 -0.02 -10.65
CA LEU A 83 3.84 0.94 -9.55
C LEU A 83 4.86 2.06 -9.81
N LEU A 84 4.41 3.32 -9.71
CA LEU A 84 5.21 4.55 -9.94
C LEU A 84 5.99 4.63 -11.27
N GLY A 85 5.68 3.79 -12.25
CA GLY A 85 6.34 3.76 -13.56
C GLY A 85 5.47 4.33 -14.70
N PRO A 86 6.01 4.41 -15.92
CA PRO A 86 5.21 4.76 -17.09
C PRO A 86 4.17 3.67 -17.35
N VAL A 87 2.90 4.05 -17.43
CA VAL A 87 1.75 3.14 -17.60
C VAL A 87 1.24 3.15 -19.05
N PHE A 88 0.19 2.39 -19.36
CA PHE A 88 -0.46 2.44 -20.66
C PHE A 88 -1.04 3.84 -20.92
N THR A 89 -0.68 4.43 -22.04
CA THR A 89 -1.36 5.61 -22.59
C THR A 89 -1.53 5.41 -24.09
N SER A 90 -2.56 5.99 -24.67
CA SER A 90 -2.87 5.90 -26.10
C SER A 90 -3.62 7.14 -26.57
N GLN A 91 -3.95 7.26 -27.87
CA GLN A 91 -4.76 8.39 -28.35
C GLN A 91 -6.18 8.45 -27.74
N PRO A 92 -6.91 7.33 -27.55
CA PRO A 92 -8.19 7.35 -26.82
C PRO A 92 -8.01 7.56 -25.31
N TYR A 93 -6.88 7.13 -24.74
CA TYR A 93 -6.56 7.22 -23.32
C TYR A 93 -5.25 8.01 -23.10
N PRO A 94 -5.24 9.33 -23.37
CA PRO A 94 -4.03 10.13 -23.28
C PRO A 94 -3.52 10.22 -21.83
N TRP A 95 -2.31 10.73 -21.66
CA TRP A 95 -1.83 11.13 -20.34
C TRP A 95 -2.79 12.19 -19.76
N PRO A 96 -3.33 11.99 -18.55
CA PRO A 96 -4.27 12.94 -17.98
C PRO A 96 -3.56 14.20 -17.48
N MET A 97 -4.19 15.35 -17.71
CA MET A 97 -3.75 16.66 -17.22
C MET A 97 -4.67 17.08 -16.08
N ASP A 98 -4.15 17.81 -15.10
CA ASP A 98 -4.96 18.39 -14.02
C ASP A 98 -5.53 19.79 -14.36
N ASP A 99 -6.21 20.40 -13.40
CA ASP A 99 -6.89 21.70 -13.54
C ASP A 99 -5.94 22.87 -13.87
N ASN A 100 -4.65 22.76 -13.57
CA ASN A 100 -3.62 23.74 -13.94
C ASN A 100 -2.94 23.40 -15.28
N ALA A 101 -3.44 22.38 -15.98
CA ALA A 101 -2.85 21.80 -17.19
C ALA A 101 -1.43 21.24 -16.99
N GLU A 102 -1.12 20.74 -15.80
CA GLU A 102 0.09 19.98 -15.51
C GLU A 102 -0.16 18.46 -15.70
N PRO A 103 0.81 17.66 -16.18
CA PRO A 103 0.63 16.21 -16.33
C PRO A 103 0.44 15.54 -14.97
N MET A 104 -0.66 14.78 -14.78
CA MET A 104 -0.86 14.03 -13.54
C MET A 104 0.19 12.91 -13.39
N ALA A 105 0.50 12.58 -12.16
CA ALA A 105 1.44 11.53 -11.80
C ALA A 105 0.80 10.14 -11.82
N PRO A 106 1.37 9.11 -12.49
CA PRO A 106 0.90 7.74 -12.32
C PRO A 106 1.30 7.21 -10.94
N LEU A 107 0.31 6.85 -10.11
CA LEU A 107 0.53 6.14 -8.84
C LEU A 107 0.69 4.65 -9.11
N CYS A 108 -0.26 4.05 -9.84
CA CYS A 108 -0.15 2.67 -10.31
C CYS A 108 -1.00 2.39 -11.56
N GLN A 109 -0.67 1.29 -12.23
CA GLN A 109 -1.53 0.56 -13.15
C GLN A 109 -1.61 -0.89 -12.69
N LEU A 110 -2.77 -1.51 -12.81
CA LEU A 110 -2.97 -2.92 -12.52
C LEU A 110 -3.77 -3.58 -13.62
N ASP A 111 -3.23 -4.67 -14.16
CA ASP A 111 -3.98 -5.61 -14.99
C ASP A 111 -4.90 -6.47 -14.10
N THR A 112 -6.21 -6.29 -14.29
CA THR A 112 -7.24 -7.07 -13.59
C THR A 112 -7.18 -8.57 -13.88
N ALA A 113 -6.58 -9.00 -15.00
CA ALA A 113 -6.40 -10.42 -15.30
C ALA A 113 -5.44 -11.13 -14.34
N LEU A 114 -4.60 -10.37 -13.62
CA LEU A 114 -3.70 -10.90 -12.58
C LEU A 114 -4.35 -10.96 -11.20
N PHE A 115 -5.53 -10.38 -10.99
CA PHE A 115 -6.11 -10.25 -9.65
C PHE A 115 -6.40 -11.61 -9.00
N PRO A 116 -6.05 -11.80 -7.70
CA PRO A 116 -6.30 -13.05 -6.99
C PRO A 116 -7.79 -13.27 -6.68
N VAL A 117 -8.61 -12.22 -6.85
CA VAL A 117 -10.06 -12.26 -6.69
C VAL A 117 -10.69 -11.48 -7.85
N GLN A 118 -11.56 -12.13 -8.62
CA GLN A 118 -12.28 -11.49 -9.71
C GLN A 118 -13.18 -10.36 -9.19
N MET A 119 -13.10 -9.19 -9.81
CA MET A 119 -13.99 -8.08 -9.54
C MET A 119 -15.19 -8.07 -10.50
N ASP A 120 -16.35 -7.79 -9.95
CA ASP A 120 -17.58 -7.55 -10.71
C ASP A 120 -17.42 -6.27 -11.56
N ALA A 121 -17.65 -6.35 -12.87
CA ALA A 121 -17.70 -5.21 -13.79
C ALA A 121 -16.41 -4.34 -13.88
N VAL A 122 -15.25 -4.89 -13.52
CA VAL A 122 -13.93 -4.29 -13.79
C VAL A 122 -13.12 -5.29 -14.61
N GLU A 123 -12.71 -4.90 -15.81
CA GLU A 123 -11.91 -5.71 -16.73
C GLU A 123 -10.96 -4.81 -17.53
N GLY A 124 -9.72 -5.27 -17.73
CA GLY A 124 -8.63 -4.51 -18.35
C GLY A 124 -7.68 -3.87 -17.33
N LEU A 125 -7.20 -2.66 -17.64
CA LEU A 125 -6.19 -1.95 -16.85
C LEU A 125 -6.86 -0.91 -15.95
N VAL A 126 -6.72 -1.06 -14.63
CA VAL A 126 -7.09 -0.04 -13.64
C VAL A 126 -5.87 0.84 -13.39
N GLN A 127 -6.00 2.14 -13.60
CA GLN A 127 -4.95 3.13 -13.39
C GLN A 127 -5.37 4.14 -12.33
N VAL A 128 -4.41 4.57 -11.53
CA VAL A 128 -4.58 5.60 -10.50
C VAL A 128 -3.57 6.69 -10.77
N TRP A 129 -4.05 7.92 -10.89
CA TRP A 129 -3.25 9.11 -11.17
C TRP A 129 -3.47 10.16 -10.08
N LEU A 130 -2.48 10.99 -9.81
CA LEU A 130 -2.54 12.08 -8.82
C LEU A 130 -2.23 13.42 -9.50
N SER A 131 -3.04 14.44 -9.24
CA SER A 131 -2.72 15.82 -9.61
C SER A 131 -1.46 16.27 -8.87
N GLN A 132 -0.63 17.06 -9.55
CA GLN A 132 0.55 17.67 -8.94
C GLN A 132 0.20 18.99 -8.26
N SER A 133 -0.76 19.72 -8.83
CA SER A 133 -1.08 21.11 -8.50
C SER A 133 -2.10 21.30 -7.36
N GLY A 134 -2.30 20.29 -6.51
CA GLY A 134 -3.34 20.30 -5.46
C GLY A 134 -2.91 20.87 -4.09
N ASP A 135 -3.79 21.66 -3.44
CA ASP A 135 -3.64 22.18 -2.08
C ASP A 135 -3.55 21.05 -1.03
N GLN A 136 -2.34 20.53 -0.76
CA GLN A 136 -2.01 19.43 0.16
C GLN A 136 -2.70 18.07 -0.10
N GLN A 137 -3.85 18.02 -0.77
CA GLN A 137 -4.74 16.85 -0.87
C GLN A 137 -4.79 16.15 -2.22
N GLY A 138 -4.12 16.70 -3.26
CA GLY A 138 -3.85 16.05 -4.56
C GLY A 138 -5.00 15.26 -5.17
N GLU A 139 -5.84 15.89 -6.00
CA GLU A 139 -6.97 15.20 -6.64
C GLU A 139 -6.53 13.95 -7.42
N ALA A 140 -7.23 12.84 -7.20
CA ALA A 140 -6.88 11.56 -7.82
C ALA A 140 -7.88 11.16 -8.92
N LEU A 141 -7.35 10.79 -10.08
CA LEU A 141 -8.12 10.22 -11.19
C LEU A 141 -7.92 8.70 -11.20
N VAL A 142 -9.01 7.95 -11.01
CA VAL A 142 -9.03 6.50 -11.25
C VAL A 142 -9.68 6.23 -12.61
N ARG A 143 -8.95 5.54 -13.49
CA ARG A 143 -9.35 5.23 -14.87
C ARG A 143 -9.34 3.72 -15.11
N VAL A 144 -10.33 3.20 -15.82
CA VAL A 144 -10.34 1.82 -16.31
C VAL A 144 -10.23 1.86 -17.84
N ILE A 145 -9.31 1.08 -18.39
CA ILE A 145 -9.09 0.91 -19.83
C ILE A 145 -9.45 -0.54 -20.18
N PRO A 146 -10.47 -0.79 -21.02
CA PRO A 146 -10.90 -2.16 -21.34
C PRO A 146 -9.78 -3.00 -21.96
N SER A 147 -9.74 -4.30 -21.65
CA SER A 147 -8.74 -5.25 -22.19
C SER A 147 -8.64 -5.21 -23.71
N ALA A 148 -9.76 -4.99 -24.40
CA ALA A 148 -9.84 -4.92 -25.86
C ALA A 148 -9.24 -3.64 -26.47
N GLU A 149 -8.92 -2.63 -25.65
CA GLU A 149 -8.36 -1.34 -26.06
C GLU A 149 -6.92 -1.13 -25.56
N ALA A 150 -6.44 -2.02 -24.69
CA ALA A 150 -5.06 -2.10 -24.21
C ALA A 150 -4.15 -2.82 -25.23
N ASP A 151 -3.86 -2.16 -26.36
CA ASP A 151 -3.06 -2.71 -27.46
C ASP A 151 -1.67 -2.06 -27.53
N ALA A 152 -0.60 -2.87 -27.61
CA ALA A 152 0.79 -2.41 -27.72
C ALA A 152 1.04 -1.45 -28.89
N SER A 153 0.30 -1.62 -30.00
CA SER A 153 0.40 -0.76 -31.19
C SER A 153 -0.22 0.63 -30.99
N LEU A 154 -1.04 0.82 -29.94
CA LEU A 154 -1.66 2.09 -29.58
C LEU A 154 -0.86 2.87 -28.51
N LEU A 155 0.23 2.31 -27.98
CA LEU A 155 1.07 2.93 -26.96
C LEU A 155 1.57 4.31 -27.41
N THR A 156 1.05 5.37 -26.79
CA THR A 156 1.68 6.69 -26.90
C THR A 156 2.99 6.70 -26.11
N PRO A 157 3.98 7.49 -26.54
CA PRO A 157 5.23 7.65 -25.81
C PRO A 157 5.05 8.21 -24.39
N VAL A 158 6.07 8.09 -23.56
CA VAL A 158 6.10 8.66 -22.20
C VAL A 158 6.36 10.17 -22.29
N ILE A 159 5.70 10.94 -21.45
CA ILE A 159 5.78 12.42 -21.44
C ILE A 159 6.95 12.88 -20.56
N PRO A 160 7.83 13.77 -21.05
CA PRO A 160 8.84 14.43 -20.23
C PRO A 160 8.22 15.22 -19.07
N TYR A 161 8.79 15.09 -17.87
CA TYR A 161 8.54 16.03 -16.80
C TYR A 161 9.83 16.36 -16.03
N GLU A 162 10.10 17.65 -15.86
CA GLU A 162 11.38 18.17 -15.35
C GLU A 162 11.46 18.20 -13.81
N SER A 163 10.41 17.75 -13.11
CA SER A 163 10.37 17.63 -11.65
C SER A 163 9.70 16.31 -11.21
N ASP A 164 10.51 15.37 -10.73
CA ASP A 164 10.12 14.19 -9.94
C ASP A 164 9.21 13.13 -10.60
N ILE A 165 9.04 13.17 -11.93
CA ILE A 165 8.47 12.06 -12.72
C ILE A 165 9.25 11.90 -14.02
N GLU A 166 10.42 11.28 -13.91
CA GLU A 166 11.24 10.94 -15.07
C GLU A 166 10.57 9.82 -15.91
N VAL A 167 10.30 10.08 -17.20
CA VAL A 167 10.81 9.28 -18.36
C VAL A 167 10.32 9.79 -19.73
N LEU A 168 11.16 9.54 -20.76
CA LEU A 168 11.23 10.17 -22.09
C LEU A 168 10.99 9.14 -23.24
N LEU A 169 10.74 9.43 -24.52
CA LEU A 169 10.45 10.65 -25.33
C LEU A 169 9.79 10.18 -26.67
N PRO A 170 8.90 10.94 -27.35
CA PRO A 170 8.26 10.50 -28.61
C PRO A 170 9.16 10.15 -29.80
N ASP A 171 10.14 11.00 -30.10
CA ASP A 171 10.95 10.87 -31.33
C ASP A 171 12.25 10.07 -31.10
N ALA A 172 12.36 9.40 -29.94
CA ALA A 172 13.58 8.75 -29.51
C ALA A 172 13.88 7.42 -30.25
N ALA A 173 12.97 6.88 -31.07
CA ALA A 173 13.14 5.54 -31.67
C ALA A 173 14.27 5.42 -32.73
N GLU A 174 14.73 6.51 -33.34
CA GLU A 174 15.96 6.53 -34.14
C GLU A 174 17.18 6.95 -33.32
N TRP A 175 17.05 7.99 -32.49
CA TRP A 175 18.14 8.45 -31.62
C TRP A 175 18.60 7.37 -30.62
N LEU A 176 17.69 6.61 -29.99
CA LEU A 176 18.02 5.47 -29.11
C LEU A 176 18.70 4.32 -29.86
N ARG A 177 18.48 4.15 -31.18
CA ARG A 177 19.19 3.12 -31.96
C ARG A 177 20.65 3.48 -32.19
N ASP A 178 20.95 4.76 -32.42
CA ASP A 178 22.33 5.25 -32.50
C ASP A 178 22.96 5.39 -31.10
N PHE A 179 22.23 5.89 -30.11
CA PHE A 179 22.70 6.10 -28.74
C PHE A 179 22.93 4.79 -27.96
N HIS A 180 22.16 3.72 -28.22
CA HIS A 180 22.45 2.37 -27.71
C HIS A 180 23.39 1.54 -28.60
N SER A 181 23.93 2.10 -29.69
CA SER A 181 24.99 1.42 -30.45
C SER A 181 26.32 1.39 -29.69
N GLU A 182 26.51 2.34 -28.77
CA GLU A 182 27.56 2.33 -27.74
C GLU A 182 26.93 2.07 -26.35
N LEU A 183 27.64 1.32 -25.51
CA LEU A 183 27.17 1.01 -24.15
C LEU A 183 27.33 2.24 -23.25
N LYS A 184 26.22 2.94 -22.96
CA LYS A 184 26.16 3.95 -21.89
C LYS A 184 26.72 3.34 -20.60
N PRO A 185 27.85 3.82 -20.04
CA PRO A 185 28.32 3.40 -18.73
C PRO A 185 27.32 3.90 -17.68
N SER A 186 27.15 3.21 -16.55
CA SER A 186 26.36 3.77 -15.44
C SER A 186 27.07 4.96 -14.80
N LYS A 187 26.34 5.79 -14.04
CA LYS A 187 26.91 6.95 -13.32
C LYS A 187 28.09 6.54 -12.45
N ASN A 188 27.94 5.45 -11.70
CA ASN A 188 29.01 4.90 -10.87
C ASN A 188 30.22 4.41 -11.70
N GLN A 189 30.01 3.74 -12.85
CA GLN A 189 31.11 3.34 -13.73
C GLN A 189 31.88 4.55 -14.26
N PHE A 190 31.17 5.56 -14.77
CA PHE A 190 31.76 6.80 -15.27
C PHE A 190 32.55 7.55 -14.19
N ILE A 191 31.95 7.77 -13.01
CA ILE A 191 32.61 8.47 -11.89
C ILE A 191 33.79 7.64 -11.36
N THR A 192 33.67 6.32 -11.25
CA THR A 192 34.79 5.45 -10.83
C THR A 192 35.97 5.51 -11.81
N GLU A 193 35.72 5.51 -13.13
CA GLU A 193 36.79 5.69 -14.12
C GLU A 193 37.43 7.08 -14.10
N ALA A 194 36.69 8.13 -13.74
CA ALA A 194 37.22 9.47 -13.55
C ALA A 194 38.03 9.58 -12.24
N ALA A 195 37.50 9.05 -11.13
CA ALA A 195 38.13 8.96 -9.83
C ALA A 195 39.50 8.25 -9.90
N LEU A 196 39.59 7.13 -10.64
CA LEU A 196 40.84 6.42 -10.89
C LEU A 196 41.90 7.27 -11.63
N LYS A 197 41.47 8.16 -12.53
CA LYS A 197 42.36 9.11 -13.23
C LYS A 197 42.84 10.26 -12.33
N LEU A 198 42.03 10.61 -11.32
CA LEU A 198 42.37 11.59 -10.28
C LEU A 198 43.24 11.00 -9.15
N GLY A 199 43.34 9.67 -9.05
CA GLY A 199 44.16 8.96 -8.07
C GLY A 199 43.39 8.34 -6.89
N HIS A 200 42.06 8.30 -6.96
CA HIS A 200 41.17 7.70 -5.97
C HIS A 200 40.83 6.25 -6.36
N ALA A 201 40.43 5.43 -5.40
CA ALA A 201 40.24 3.98 -5.63
C ALA A 201 38.89 3.61 -6.28
N SER A 202 37.87 4.45 -6.13
CA SER A 202 36.48 4.26 -6.59
C SER A 202 35.76 5.61 -6.61
N ALA A 203 34.51 5.64 -7.10
CA ALA A 203 33.61 6.78 -6.92
C ALA A 203 33.45 7.14 -5.42
N ASP A 204 33.12 6.16 -4.57
CA ASP A 204 32.95 6.34 -3.12
C ASP A 204 34.22 6.94 -2.45
N ALA A 205 35.41 6.51 -2.88
CA ALA A 205 36.67 7.04 -2.35
C ALA A 205 36.97 8.47 -2.82
N LEU A 206 36.40 8.92 -3.94
CA LEU A 206 36.39 10.32 -4.34
C LEU A 206 35.35 11.10 -3.54
N GLU A 207 34.15 10.53 -3.36
CA GLU A 207 33.05 11.09 -2.56
C GLU A 207 33.50 11.50 -1.14
N ASP A 208 34.19 10.57 -0.45
CA ASP A 208 34.73 10.74 0.91
C ASP A 208 35.84 11.81 1.02
N THR A 209 36.49 12.19 -0.08
CA THR A 209 37.73 13.00 -0.05
C THR A 209 37.66 14.32 -0.82
N ASP A 210 36.85 14.40 -1.87
CA ASP A 210 36.61 15.59 -2.70
C ASP A 210 35.19 15.53 -3.30
N TRP A 211 34.21 15.79 -2.43
CA TRP A 211 32.77 15.80 -2.76
C TRP A 211 32.41 16.81 -3.87
N ASP A 212 33.09 17.96 -3.94
CA ASP A 212 32.85 18.98 -4.97
C ASP A 212 33.22 18.45 -6.36
N GLU A 213 34.36 17.74 -6.48
CA GLU A 213 34.77 17.09 -7.73
C GLU A 213 33.87 15.89 -8.07
N TRP A 214 33.35 15.16 -7.07
CA TRP A 214 32.35 14.11 -7.29
C TRP A 214 31.05 14.69 -7.88
N ILE A 215 30.50 15.78 -7.31
CA ILE A 215 29.33 16.47 -7.86
C ILE A 215 29.59 16.90 -9.29
N ARG A 216 30.73 17.54 -9.57
CA ARG A 216 31.07 18.03 -10.90
C ARG A 216 31.14 16.90 -11.95
N LEU A 217 31.58 15.71 -11.55
CA LEU A 217 31.57 14.51 -12.42
C LEU A 217 30.16 13.92 -12.57
N ALA A 218 29.32 13.97 -11.52
CA ALA A 218 27.92 13.59 -11.58
C ALA A 218 27.09 14.51 -12.49
N GLU A 219 27.34 15.82 -12.47
CA GLU A 219 26.76 16.82 -13.38
C GLU A 219 27.18 16.55 -14.83
N ILE A 220 28.49 16.38 -15.10
CA ILE A 220 28.97 16.02 -16.44
C ILE A 220 28.35 14.72 -16.95
N TYR A 221 28.13 13.74 -16.07
CA TYR A 221 27.45 12.51 -16.44
C TYR A 221 26.00 12.78 -16.87
N GLY A 222 25.24 13.56 -16.09
CA GLY A 222 23.88 13.98 -16.43
C GLY A 222 23.82 14.74 -17.75
N ASP A 223 24.69 15.74 -17.94
CA ASP A 223 24.79 16.54 -19.17
C ASP A 223 25.15 15.69 -20.42
N THR A 224 26.00 14.67 -20.24
CA THR A 224 26.54 13.89 -21.37
C THR A 224 25.64 12.70 -21.74
N TYR A 225 25.07 12.01 -20.75
CA TYR A 225 24.37 10.74 -20.95
C TYR A 225 22.91 10.77 -20.49
N GLY A 226 22.46 11.83 -19.81
CA GLY A 226 21.24 11.84 -18.99
C GLY A 226 21.40 11.00 -17.72
N ASP A 227 20.43 11.09 -16.81
CA ASP A 227 20.44 10.31 -15.59
C ASP A 227 20.48 8.79 -15.81
N ASP A 228 20.88 8.07 -14.77
CA ASP A 228 20.85 6.61 -14.79
C ASP A 228 19.41 6.13 -15.03
N VAL A 229 19.30 4.92 -15.57
CA VAL A 229 18.00 4.33 -15.91
C VAL A 229 17.10 4.30 -14.67
N VAL A 230 16.01 5.08 -14.71
CA VAL A 230 14.96 5.05 -13.69
C VAL A 230 14.45 3.62 -13.55
N MET A 231 14.57 3.09 -12.34
CA MET A 231 14.04 1.77 -12.00
C MET A 231 12.58 1.95 -11.60
N CYS A 232 11.68 1.24 -12.27
CA CYS A 232 10.27 1.17 -11.95
C CYS A 232 9.96 -0.18 -11.28
N SER A 233 8.95 -0.19 -10.40
CA SER A 233 8.48 -1.43 -9.78
C SER A 233 7.40 -2.07 -10.65
N GLN A 234 7.79 -3.11 -11.42
CA GLN A 234 6.85 -3.94 -12.16
C GLN A 234 6.22 -4.98 -11.23
N ILE A 235 4.90 -5.06 -11.20
CA ILE A 235 4.17 -6.00 -10.37
C ILE A 235 3.96 -7.28 -11.19
N THR A 236 4.67 -8.34 -10.85
CA THR A 236 4.64 -9.64 -11.55
C THR A 236 3.58 -10.59 -11.01
N GLY A 237 2.93 -10.23 -9.90
CA GLY A 237 1.81 -10.98 -9.34
C GLY A 237 1.54 -10.59 -7.89
N PHE A 238 0.91 -11.52 -7.17
CA PHE A 238 0.45 -11.33 -5.80
C PHE A 238 0.97 -12.45 -4.90
N ALA A 239 1.42 -12.11 -3.70
CA ALA A 239 1.87 -13.06 -2.69
C ALA A 239 0.67 -13.76 -2.02
N GLU A 240 0.95 -14.74 -1.16
CA GLU A 240 -0.11 -15.41 -0.39
C GLU A 240 -0.91 -14.41 0.46
N SER A 241 -2.23 -14.61 0.48
CA SER A 241 -3.17 -13.84 1.28
C SER A 241 -2.79 -13.87 2.76
N ARG A 242 -2.66 -12.69 3.38
CA ARG A 242 -2.41 -12.53 4.81
C ARG A 242 -3.45 -11.62 5.44
N ILE A 243 -3.68 -11.76 6.74
CA ILE A 243 -4.46 -10.77 7.49
C ILE A 243 -3.60 -9.52 7.66
N TYR A 244 -4.09 -8.40 7.15
CA TYR A 244 -3.58 -7.09 7.51
C TYR A 244 -4.29 -6.68 8.79
N CYS A 245 -3.59 -6.71 9.90
CA CYS A 245 -4.12 -6.30 11.20
C CYS A 245 -2.92 -6.17 12.14
N THR A 246 -2.09 -5.14 11.91
CA THR A 246 -0.99 -4.82 12.80
C THR A 246 -1.48 -4.82 14.24
N THR A 247 -0.89 -5.71 15.04
CA THR A 247 -1.22 -5.85 16.45
C THR A 247 -0.61 -4.65 17.19
N THR A 248 -1.39 -3.58 17.33
CA THR A 248 -0.88 -2.28 17.80
C THR A 248 -0.38 -2.38 19.25
N LEU A 249 0.52 -1.47 19.63
CA LEU A 249 1.01 -1.40 21.00
C LEU A 249 -0.13 -1.26 22.02
N ASP A 250 -1.20 -0.54 21.67
CA ASP A 250 -2.39 -0.39 22.51
C ASP A 250 -3.17 -1.68 22.68
N GLN A 251 -3.31 -2.51 21.65
CA GLN A 251 -3.95 -3.83 21.77
C GLN A 251 -3.12 -4.75 22.67
N GLN A 252 -1.79 -4.75 22.50
CA GLN A 252 -0.87 -5.50 23.36
C GLN A 252 -0.96 -5.03 24.83
N ASN A 253 -1.04 -3.71 25.05
CA ASN A 253 -1.21 -3.11 26.36
C ASN A 253 -2.57 -3.47 27.00
N ALA A 254 -3.66 -3.43 26.24
CA ALA A 254 -4.99 -3.82 26.70
C ALA A 254 -5.02 -5.29 27.15
N VAL A 255 -4.50 -6.21 26.32
CA VAL A 255 -4.44 -7.64 26.69
C VAL A 255 -3.47 -7.87 27.87
N ALA A 256 -2.36 -7.14 27.96
CA ALA A 256 -1.47 -7.19 29.12
C ALA A 256 -2.13 -6.63 30.41
N LYS A 257 -3.08 -5.68 30.31
CA LYS A 257 -3.93 -5.26 31.44
C LYS A 257 -4.90 -6.37 31.86
N LEU A 258 -5.53 -7.07 30.91
CA LEU A 258 -6.41 -8.21 31.19
C LEU A 258 -5.66 -9.35 31.89
N GLU A 259 -4.44 -9.70 31.44
CA GLU A 259 -3.57 -10.67 32.12
C GLU A 259 -3.23 -10.25 33.55
N LYS A 260 -2.89 -8.97 33.78
CA LYS A 260 -2.65 -8.42 35.13
C LYS A 260 -3.89 -8.48 36.00
N LEU A 261 -5.09 -8.26 35.45
CA LEU A 261 -6.36 -8.40 36.16
C LEU A 261 -6.64 -9.87 36.52
N LYS A 262 -6.50 -10.78 35.57
CA LYS A 262 -6.65 -12.24 35.76
C LYS A 262 -5.77 -12.73 36.92
N LYS A 263 -4.50 -12.31 36.95
CA LYS A 263 -3.58 -12.64 38.06
C LYS A 263 -4.05 -12.09 39.41
N LYS A 264 -4.48 -10.82 39.48
CA LYS A 264 -5.00 -10.21 40.73
C LYS A 264 -6.26 -10.91 41.24
N LEU A 265 -7.14 -11.34 40.34
CA LEU A 265 -8.36 -12.08 40.71
C LEU A 265 -8.00 -13.48 41.23
N LEU A 266 -7.09 -14.21 40.60
CA LEU A 266 -6.60 -15.50 41.09
C LEU A 266 -6.01 -15.43 42.51
N GLU A 267 -5.27 -14.36 42.84
CA GLU A 267 -4.68 -14.15 44.17
C GLU A 267 -5.71 -13.85 45.28
N LYS A 268 -6.93 -13.42 44.92
CA LYS A 268 -7.96 -12.95 45.86
C LYS A 268 -9.33 -13.59 45.63
N SER A 269 -9.40 -14.67 44.85
CA SER A 269 -10.62 -15.13 44.20
C SER A 269 -11.71 -15.52 45.19
N THR A 270 -12.89 -14.96 44.99
CA THR A 270 -14.16 -15.51 45.50
C THR A 270 -14.71 -16.54 44.50
N PRO A 271 -15.68 -17.40 44.90
CA PRO A 271 -16.36 -18.29 43.96
C PRO A 271 -17.07 -17.55 42.81
N GLU A 272 -17.44 -16.28 42.99
CA GLU A 272 -18.07 -15.47 41.93
C GLU A 272 -17.08 -15.04 40.84
N ASP A 273 -15.80 -14.87 41.18
CA ASP A 273 -14.76 -14.46 40.22
C ASP A 273 -14.38 -15.57 39.24
N ALA A 274 -14.71 -16.83 39.53
CA ALA A 274 -14.30 -18.00 38.74
C ALA A 274 -14.74 -17.92 37.27
N ALA A 275 -15.95 -17.40 37.01
CA ALA A 275 -16.46 -17.21 35.65
C ALA A 275 -15.68 -16.12 34.88
N VAL A 276 -15.31 -15.03 35.56
CA VAL A 276 -14.55 -13.92 34.96
C VAL A 276 -13.10 -14.32 34.70
N ILE A 277 -12.49 -15.07 35.61
CA ILE A 277 -11.13 -15.62 35.44
C ILE A 277 -11.09 -16.54 34.20
N ALA A 278 -12.12 -17.36 33.96
CA ALA A 278 -12.24 -18.19 32.77
C ALA A 278 -12.39 -17.35 31.48
N LEU A 279 -13.28 -16.35 31.47
CA LEU A 279 -13.44 -15.45 30.32
C LEU A 279 -12.15 -14.67 30.00
N LEU A 280 -11.44 -14.17 31.02
CA LEU A 280 -10.14 -13.50 30.82
C LEU A 280 -9.09 -14.45 30.24
N HIS A 281 -9.04 -15.71 30.70
CA HIS A 281 -8.18 -16.73 30.11
C HIS A 281 -8.50 -16.98 28.62
N ASP A 282 -9.79 -17.06 28.28
CA ASP A 282 -10.24 -17.39 26.93
C ASP A 282 -10.09 -16.22 25.95
N VAL A 283 -10.27 -14.97 26.40
CA VAL A 283 -9.93 -13.76 25.62
C VAL A 283 -8.44 -13.72 25.30
N CYS A 284 -7.56 -13.87 26.30
CA CYS A 284 -6.11 -13.86 26.07
C CYS A 284 -5.67 -15.01 25.16
N SER A 285 -6.21 -16.23 25.36
CA SER A 285 -5.90 -17.39 24.52
C SER A 285 -6.39 -17.23 23.08
N ALA A 286 -7.56 -16.63 22.87
CA ALA A 286 -8.08 -16.33 21.53
C ALA A 286 -7.29 -15.20 20.85
N TYR A 287 -6.81 -14.21 21.61
CA TYR A 287 -6.00 -13.11 21.11
C TYR A 287 -4.61 -13.58 20.67
N GLU A 288 -3.93 -14.43 21.45
CA GLU A 288 -2.65 -15.02 21.04
C GLU A 288 -2.81 -15.80 19.74
N ALA A 289 -3.84 -16.65 19.65
CA ALA A 289 -4.15 -17.39 18.42
C ALA A 289 -4.47 -16.48 17.22
N TRP A 290 -5.15 -15.35 17.45
CA TRP A 290 -5.45 -14.35 16.43
C TRP A 290 -4.19 -13.63 15.94
N ARG A 291 -3.34 -13.17 16.87
CA ARG A 291 -2.05 -12.55 16.55
C ARG A 291 -1.16 -13.49 15.75
N ASP A 292 -1.14 -14.78 16.10
CA ASP A 292 -0.36 -15.80 15.38
C ASP A 292 -0.91 -16.10 13.96
N CYS A 293 -2.10 -15.58 13.61
CA CYS A 293 -2.63 -15.59 12.25
C CYS A 293 -2.42 -14.25 11.50
N CYS A 294 -2.04 -13.18 12.21
CA CYS A 294 -1.74 -11.88 11.59
C CYS A 294 -0.39 -11.92 10.88
N GLY A 295 -0.33 -11.39 9.65
CA GLY A 295 0.94 -11.24 8.94
C GLY A 295 1.76 -10.08 9.50
N LYS A 296 2.97 -9.91 8.97
CA LYS A 296 3.53 -8.56 8.87
C LYS A 296 2.73 -7.82 7.80
N ASP A 297 2.34 -6.58 8.09
CA ASP A 297 1.80 -5.70 7.06
C ASP A 297 2.94 -5.40 6.06
N GLU A 298 2.69 -5.63 4.78
CA GLU A 298 3.60 -5.37 3.66
C GLU A 298 2.82 -4.60 2.61
N TYR A 299 3.28 -3.39 2.29
CA TYR A 299 2.63 -2.48 1.35
C TYR A 299 3.56 -2.13 0.17
N PRO A 300 3.01 -1.74 -0.98
CA PRO A 300 1.58 -1.73 -1.32
C PRO A 300 0.97 -3.12 -1.45
N CYS A 301 -0.36 -3.20 -1.30
CA CYS A 301 -1.09 -4.45 -1.41
C CYS A 301 -2.47 -4.29 -2.06
N PHE A 302 -2.97 -5.41 -2.59
CA PHE A 302 -4.32 -5.57 -3.09
C PHE A 302 -5.23 -6.00 -1.95
N LEU A 303 -6.37 -5.33 -1.79
CA LEU A 303 -7.21 -5.37 -0.59
C LEU A 303 -6.37 -4.98 0.65
N GLY A 304 -6.53 -5.69 1.77
CA GLY A 304 -5.90 -5.33 3.03
C GLY A 304 -6.78 -4.40 3.88
N THR A 305 -6.20 -3.84 4.93
CA THR A 305 -6.95 -3.20 6.02
C THR A 305 -6.83 -1.69 5.99
N PHE A 306 -7.96 -1.05 6.30
CA PHE A 306 -8.05 0.38 6.52
C PHE A 306 -7.20 0.79 7.74
N HIS A 307 -6.15 1.58 7.53
CA HIS A 307 -5.41 2.21 8.63
C HIS A 307 -6.24 3.35 9.22
N HIS A 308 -6.73 3.16 10.45
CA HIS A 308 -7.41 4.18 11.25
C HIS A 308 -6.48 5.37 11.55
N ILE A 309 -6.45 6.34 10.64
CA ILE A 309 -5.89 7.67 10.87
C ILE A 309 -7.02 8.69 11.01
N GLN A 310 -7.94 8.79 10.03
CA GLN A 310 -9.03 9.79 10.05
C GLN A 310 -10.47 9.22 10.05
N TYR A 311 -10.69 7.97 9.66
CA TYR A 311 -12.03 7.35 9.59
C TYR A 311 -12.08 6.03 10.37
N ALA A 312 -13.28 5.50 10.64
CA ALA A 312 -13.42 4.11 11.08
C ALA A 312 -13.54 3.17 9.88
N ALA A 313 -12.93 1.98 9.98
CA ALA A 313 -13.02 0.96 8.93
C ALA A 313 -14.44 0.41 8.70
N ASP A 314 -15.37 0.61 9.65
CA ASP A 314 -16.79 0.28 9.53
C ASP A 314 -17.58 1.38 8.77
N ASP A 315 -17.03 2.59 8.63
CA ASP A 315 -17.65 3.74 7.93
C ASP A 315 -17.27 3.81 6.45
N ARG A 316 -16.33 2.96 6.00
CA ARG A 316 -15.80 2.92 4.62
C ARG A 316 -16.04 1.57 3.98
N ASP A 317 -16.15 1.57 2.65
CA ASP A 317 -16.12 0.34 1.87
C ASP A 317 -14.72 -0.31 2.00
N PRO A 318 -14.55 -1.62 1.77
CA PRO A 318 -13.22 -2.23 1.78
C PRO A 318 -12.31 -1.57 0.74
N PRO A 319 -11.05 -1.21 1.08
CA PRO A 319 -10.10 -0.72 0.10
C PRO A 319 -9.83 -1.82 -0.93
N LEU A 320 -9.75 -1.41 -2.19
CA LEU A 320 -9.21 -2.21 -3.28
C LEU A 320 -7.69 -2.24 -3.25
N LEU A 321 -7.06 -1.09 -2.97
CA LEU A 321 -5.60 -0.92 -2.91
C LEU A 321 -5.24 -0.12 -1.68
N CYS A 322 -4.17 -0.50 -1.00
CA CYS A 322 -3.56 0.26 0.08
C CYS A 322 -2.10 0.59 -0.27
N PHE A 323 -1.74 1.86 -0.10
CA PHE A 323 -0.40 2.41 -0.30
C PHE A 323 0.06 3.05 1.02
N GLU A 324 1.21 2.62 1.54
CA GLU A 324 1.99 3.47 2.46
C GLU A 324 2.79 4.51 1.64
N SER A 325 3.68 5.26 2.29
CA SER A 325 4.69 6.06 1.58
C SER A 325 5.56 5.15 0.71
N ILE A 326 5.73 5.48 -0.58
CA ILE A 326 6.45 4.63 -1.55
C ILE A 326 7.43 5.51 -2.34
N GLY A 327 8.71 5.11 -2.32
CA GLY A 327 9.78 5.91 -2.92
C GLY A 327 9.88 7.29 -2.24
N LEU A 328 9.84 8.35 -3.06
CA LEU A 328 9.82 9.74 -2.58
C LEU A 328 8.39 10.27 -2.29
N ARG A 329 7.34 9.47 -2.50
CA ARG A 329 5.96 9.88 -2.23
C ARG A 329 5.58 9.57 -0.80
N GLU A 330 5.66 10.58 0.05
CA GLU A 330 5.14 10.54 1.43
C GLU A 330 3.73 11.11 1.50
N TRP A 331 2.84 10.42 2.22
CA TRP A 331 1.47 10.88 2.48
C TRP A 331 1.45 11.74 3.74
N GLY A 332 1.97 12.97 3.65
CA GLY A 332 2.13 13.84 4.83
C GLY A 332 3.01 13.21 5.92
N ASP A 333 2.69 13.43 7.19
CA ASP A 333 3.43 12.85 8.33
C ASP A 333 3.09 11.35 8.52
N GLY A 334 3.77 10.49 7.74
CA GLY A 334 3.70 9.04 7.86
C GLY A 334 2.33 8.42 7.54
N GLY A 335 1.57 9.03 6.62
CA GLY A 335 0.23 8.60 6.24
C GLY A 335 0.15 7.41 5.29
N ASN A 336 -1.06 7.18 4.78
CA ASN A 336 -1.37 6.18 3.75
C ASN A 336 -2.45 6.69 2.79
N ALA A 337 -2.47 6.13 1.59
CA ALA A 337 -3.51 6.33 0.58
C ALA A 337 -4.20 5.01 0.22
N GLN A 338 -5.46 5.12 -0.20
CA GLN A 338 -6.33 3.98 -0.45
C GLN A 338 -7.22 4.25 -1.66
N VAL A 339 -7.36 3.24 -2.52
CA VAL A 339 -8.38 3.20 -3.58
C VAL A 339 -9.47 2.26 -3.13
N PHE A 340 -10.72 2.65 -3.29
CA PHE A 340 -11.91 1.86 -2.98
C PHE A 340 -12.65 1.53 -4.28
N TYR A 341 -13.39 0.43 -4.27
CA TYR A 341 -14.30 0.09 -5.35
C TYR A 341 -15.64 -0.44 -4.81
N SER A 342 -16.73 0.03 -5.39
CA SER A 342 -18.03 -0.64 -5.27
C SER A 342 -18.77 -0.60 -6.61
N LYS A 343 -19.55 -1.65 -6.87
CA LYS A 343 -20.37 -1.76 -8.09
C LYS A 343 -21.40 -0.63 -8.26
N GLU A 344 -21.81 -0.01 -7.15
CA GLU A 344 -22.82 1.07 -7.13
C GLU A 344 -22.21 2.46 -7.29
N LYS A 345 -21.04 2.73 -6.69
CA LYS A 345 -20.39 4.05 -6.68
C LYS A 345 -19.22 4.18 -7.66
N GLY A 346 -18.74 3.06 -8.21
CA GLY A 346 -17.49 3.01 -8.97
C GLY A 346 -16.27 3.04 -8.06
N PHE A 347 -15.20 3.68 -8.55
CA PHE A 347 -13.97 3.89 -7.80
C PHE A 347 -14.00 5.20 -7.01
N SER A 348 -13.34 5.23 -5.86
CA SER A 348 -12.98 6.45 -5.15
C SER A 348 -11.59 6.34 -4.55
N PHE A 349 -10.93 7.47 -4.34
CA PHE A 349 -9.63 7.56 -3.68
C PHE A 349 -9.77 8.35 -2.38
N ASP A 350 -9.00 7.99 -1.37
CA ASP A 350 -8.89 8.74 -0.11
C ASP A 350 -7.48 8.54 0.45
N TRP A 351 -6.99 9.48 1.24
CA TRP A 351 -5.69 9.39 1.88
C TRP A 351 -5.71 10.15 3.21
N SER A 352 -4.79 9.81 4.11
CA SER A 352 -4.73 10.44 5.43
C SER A 352 -3.35 10.37 6.05
N CYS A 353 -2.96 11.42 6.77
CA CYS A 353 -1.75 11.49 7.61
C CYS A 353 -2.11 11.85 9.06
N SER A 354 -1.11 11.69 9.94
CA SER A 354 -1.21 12.05 11.37
C SER A 354 -1.29 13.56 11.60
#